data_AF-A0A959FZY6-F1
#
_entry.id   AF-A0A959FZY6-F1
#
_cell.length_a   1.000
_cell.length_b   1.000
_cell.length_c   1.000
_cell.angle_alpha   90.00
_cell.angle_beta   90.00
_cell.angle_gamma   90.00
#
_symmetry.space_group_name_H-M   'P 1'
#
loop_
_entity.id
_entity.type
_entity.pdbx_description
1 polymer ?
#
loop_
_entity_poly.entity_id
_entity_poly.type
_entity_poly.pdbx_seq_one_letter_code
_entity_poly.pdbx_strand_id
1 'polypeptide(L)'
;VSLDQLKDEVTGVLRAHRRLKTMEDNNFALNNISLLASIMDSFFGALSLAGLIIGGFAIFVGMFSVANIMFVSVKERTNIIGIKKALGAKQVVILLEFLVESVILCLIGGLLGLALIYLVVMGLSTVIPFDIYLSMDNAVRGMLLSVAIGVLSGFIPAYQAARMDPVEAIRA
;
A
#
# COMPACT_ATOMS: atom_id res chain seq x y z
N VAL A 1 28.39 -16.44 -14.75
CA VAL A 1 28.47 -16.35 -16.23
C VAL A 1 27.31 -15.51 -16.69
N SER A 2 27.54 -14.41 -17.40
CA SER A 2 26.43 -13.60 -17.91
C SER A 2 25.68 -14.35 -19.01
N LEU A 3 24.40 -14.05 -19.22
CA LEU A 3 23.57 -14.69 -20.25
C LEU A 3 24.19 -14.52 -21.66
N ASP A 4 24.89 -13.42 -21.90
CA ASP A 4 25.55 -13.16 -23.18
C ASP A 4 26.81 -14.01 -23.36
N GLN A 5 27.63 -14.17 -22.31
CA GLN A 5 28.79 -15.08 -22.36
C GLN A 5 28.38 -16.53 -22.62
N LEU A 6 27.27 -16.96 -22.02
CA LEU A 6 26.75 -18.32 -22.19
C LEU A 6 26.17 -18.52 -23.60
N LYS A 7 25.54 -17.49 -24.20
CA LYS A 7 25.14 -17.51 -25.61
C LYS A 7 26.33 -17.60 -26.55
N ASP A 8 27.41 -16.86 -26.27
CA ASP A 8 28.61 -16.85 -27.10
C ASP A 8 29.30 -18.22 -27.07
N GLU A 9 29.40 -18.85 -25.90
CA GLU A 9 29.93 -20.21 -25.73
C GLU A 9 29.08 -21.24 -26.50
N VAL A 10 27.76 -21.19 -26.33
CA VAL A 10 26.83 -22.10 -27.02
C VAL A 10 26.85 -21.88 -28.53
N THR A 11 26.99 -20.62 -28.99
CA THR A 11 27.15 -20.29 -30.41
C THR A 11 28.45 -20.89 -30.95
N GLY A 12 29.55 -20.77 -30.20
CA GLY A 12 30.84 -21.36 -30.57
C GLY A 12 30.77 -22.88 -30.74
N VAL A 13 30.16 -23.57 -29.77
CA VAL A 13 29.98 -25.04 -29.81
C VAL A 13 29.07 -25.47 -30.96
N LEU A 14 27.97 -24.77 -31.20
CA LEU A 14 27.03 -25.08 -32.28
C LEU A 14 27.64 -24.84 -33.68
N ARG A 15 28.41 -23.76 -33.87
CA ARG A 15 29.13 -23.51 -35.13
C ARG A 15 30.19 -24.57 -35.40
N ALA A 16 30.94 -24.96 -34.37
CA ALA A 16 31.95 -26.03 -34.47
C ALA A 16 31.32 -27.38 -34.83
N HIS A 17 30.19 -27.73 -34.21
CA HIS A 17 29.47 -28.98 -34.51
C HIS A 17 28.89 -28.99 -35.94
N ARG A 18 28.37 -27.85 -36.41
CA ARG A 18 27.79 -27.71 -37.76
C ARG A 18 28.79 -27.40 -38.87
N ARG A 19 30.09 -27.31 -38.54
CA ARG A 19 31.19 -27.01 -39.48
C ARG A 19 30.96 -25.75 -40.33
N LEU A 20 30.34 -24.73 -39.75
CA LEU A 20 30.13 -23.45 -40.42
C LEU A 20 31.46 -22.70 -40.53
N LYS A 21 31.81 -22.17 -41.71
CA LYS A 21 33.02 -21.36 -41.89
C LYS A 21 32.90 -20.05 -41.11
N THR A 22 34.02 -19.44 -40.73
CA THR A 22 34.07 -18.18 -39.96
C THR A 22 33.34 -17.01 -40.62
N MET A 23 33.22 -17.01 -41.95
CA MET A 23 32.55 -15.96 -42.75
C MET A 23 31.12 -16.33 -43.16
N GLU A 24 30.61 -17.49 -42.74
CA GLU A 24 29.28 -17.99 -43.10
C GLU A 24 28.24 -17.57 -42.05
N ASP A 25 27.08 -17.10 -42.51
CA ASP A 25 25.98 -16.69 -41.63
C ASP A 25 25.43 -17.88 -40.82
N ASN A 26 24.97 -17.60 -39.60
CA ASN A 26 24.41 -18.64 -38.74
C ASN A 26 23.11 -19.20 -39.34
N ASN A 27 23.04 -20.52 -39.54
CA ASN A 27 21.83 -21.23 -39.93
C ASN A 27 20.96 -21.69 -38.74
N PHE A 28 21.19 -21.12 -37.56
CA PHE A 28 20.46 -21.39 -36.33
C PHE A 28 20.17 -20.09 -35.58
N ALA A 29 19.03 -20.04 -34.88
CA ALA A 29 18.67 -18.93 -34.01
C ALA A 29 18.69 -19.42 -32.56
N LEU A 30 19.50 -18.77 -31.72
CA LEU A 30 19.43 -18.96 -30.27
C LEU A 30 18.27 -18.12 -29.75
N ASN A 31 17.07 -18.70 -29.78
CA ASN A 31 15.90 -18.05 -29.24
C ASN A 31 15.99 -18.08 -27.71
N ASN A 32 16.11 -16.90 -27.12
CA ASN A 32 16.15 -16.77 -25.67
C ASN A 32 14.75 -16.42 -25.21
N ILE A 33 14.24 -17.16 -24.22
CA ILE A 33 12.99 -16.83 -23.51
C ILE A 33 13.08 -15.40 -22.91
N SER A 34 14.29 -14.82 -22.81
CA SER A 34 14.53 -13.45 -22.36
C SER A 34 13.72 -12.40 -23.14
N LEU A 35 13.47 -12.57 -24.44
CA LEU A 35 12.68 -11.57 -25.19
C LEU A 35 11.21 -11.55 -24.74
N LEU A 36 10.62 -12.73 -24.55
CA LEU A 36 9.25 -12.86 -24.02
C LEU A 36 9.18 -12.45 -22.55
N ALA A 37 10.18 -12.82 -21.75
CA ALA A 37 10.29 -12.42 -20.36
C ALA A 37 10.40 -10.89 -20.21
N SER A 38 11.22 -10.22 -21.01
CA SER A 38 11.36 -8.76 -20.96
C SER A 38 10.07 -8.01 -21.32
N ILE A 39 9.26 -8.56 -22.24
CA ILE A 39 7.93 -8.00 -22.56
C ILE A 39 6.98 -8.17 -21.38
N MET A 40 6.96 -9.35 -20.75
CA MET A 40 6.16 -9.61 -19.55
C MET A 40 6.58 -8.74 -18.37
N ASP A 41 7.88 -8.61 -18.12
CA ASP A 41 8.43 -7.76 -17.06
C ASP A 41 8.04 -6.29 -17.26
N SER A 42 8.08 -5.81 -18.52
CA SER A 42 7.65 -4.45 -18.86
C SER A 42 6.15 -4.25 -18.63
N PHE A 43 5.33 -5.24 -18.97
CA PHE A 43 3.89 -5.20 -18.76
C PHE A 43 3.53 -5.19 -17.26
N PHE A 44 4.09 -6.12 -16.48
CA PHE A 44 3.89 -6.15 -15.03
C PHE A 44 4.48 -4.93 -14.32
N GLY A 45 5.59 -4.39 -14.84
CA GLY A 45 6.17 -3.14 -14.36
C GLY A 45 5.23 -1.94 -14.55
N ALA A 46 4.61 -1.82 -15.74
CA ALA A 46 3.62 -0.79 -16.00
C ALA A 46 2.36 -0.96 -15.12
N LEU A 47 1.89 -2.20 -14.94
CA LEU A 47 0.75 -2.50 -14.07
C LEU A 47 1.07 -2.17 -12.60
N SER A 48 2.27 -2.49 -12.13
CA SER A 48 2.73 -2.16 -10.77
C SER A 48 2.78 -0.64 -10.55
N LEU A 49 3.29 0.11 -11.52
CA LEU A 49 3.34 1.58 -11.46
C LEU A 49 1.93 2.18 -11.43
N ALA A 50 1.03 1.70 -12.30
CA ALA A 50 -0.36 2.14 -12.29
C ALA A 50 -1.05 1.81 -10.96
N GLY A 51 -0.83 0.61 -10.43
CA GLY A 51 -1.34 0.17 -9.13
C GLY A 51 -0.82 1.03 -7.97
N LEU A 52 0.45 1.41 -7.99
CA LEU A 52 1.04 2.33 -7.01
C LEU A 52 0.38 3.71 -7.05
N ILE A 53 0.14 4.26 -8.24
CA ILE A 53 -0.51 5.58 -8.39
C ILE A 53 -1.94 5.52 -7.87
N ILE A 54 -2.74 4.55 -8.35
CA ILE A 54 -4.15 4.42 -7.97
C ILE A 54 -4.27 4.12 -6.47
N GLY A 55 -3.47 3.19 -5.94
CA GLY A 55 -3.40 2.86 -4.53
C GLY A 55 -2.99 4.06 -3.68
N GLY A 56 -2.00 4.85 -4.15
CA GLY A 56 -1.59 6.09 -3.51
C GLY A 56 -2.73 7.09 -3.40
N PHE A 57 -3.46 7.34 -4.49
CA PHE A 57 -4.63 8.22 -4.45
C PHE A 57 -5.74 7.69 -3.52
N ALA A 58 -5.99 6.38 -3.53
CA ALA A 58 -6.97 5.77 -2.62
C ALA A 58 -6.59 5.99 -1.14
N ILE A 59 -5.30 5.85 -0.81
CA ILE A 59 -4.77 6.13 0.53
C ILE A 59 -4.97 7.61 0.89
N PHE A 60 -4.66 8.53 -0.02
CA PHE A 60 -4.85 9.96 0.21
C PHE A 60 -6.32 10.31 0.49
N VAL A 61 -7.24 9.83 -0.35
CA VAL A 61 -8.68 10.05 -0.16
C VAL A 61 -9.16 9.44 1.17
N GLY A 62 -8.70 8.24 1.51
CA GLY A 62 -9.00 7.60 2.79
C GLY A 62 -8.48 8.42 3.99
N MET A 63 -7.26 8.95 3.91
CA MET A 63 -6.66 9.78 4.95
C MET A 63 -7.50 11.04 5.22
N PHE A 64 -7.96 11.73 4.17
CA PHE A 64 -8.83 12.91 4.31
C PHE A 64 -10.21 12.55 4.89
N SER A 65 -10.76 11.40 4.51
CA SER A 65 -12.05 10.93 5.04
C SER A 65 -11.99 10.70 6.56
N VAL A 66 -10.96 9.99 7.03
CA VAL A 66 -10.75 9.73 8.47
C VAL A 66 -10.50 11.03 9.23
N ALA A 67 -9.67 11.93 8.67
CA ALA A 67 -9.42 13.23 9.28
C ALA A 67 -10.71 14.03 9.46
N ASN A 68 -11.60 14.04 8.45
CA ASN A 68 -12.88 14.75 8.51
C ASN A 68 -13.79 14.19 9.61
N ILE A 69 -13.91 12.88 9.74
CA ILE A 69 -14.67 12.25 10.83
C ILE A 69 -14.09 12.66 12.18
N MET A 70 -12.76 12.68 12.31
CA MET A 70 -12.12 13.08 13.55
C MET A 70 -12.34 14.56 13.88
N PHE A 71 -12.34 15.45 12.90
CA PHE A 71 -12.70 16.87 13.11
C PHE A 71 -14.12 17.03 13.66
N VAL A 72 -15.08 16.26 13.13
CA VAL A 72 -16.46 16.29 13.61
C VAL A 72 -16.55 15.72 15.03
N SER A 73 -15.92 14.56 15.28
CA SER A 73 -15.91 13.91 16.61
C SER A 73 -15.31 14.81 17.70
N VAL A 74 -14.21 15.52 17.40
CA VAL A 74 -13.62 16.49 18.32
C VAL A 74 -14.59 17.63 18.62
N LYS A 75 -15.27 18.15 17.59
CA LYS A 75 -16.24 19.25 17.76
C LYS A 75 -17.42 18.83 18.62
N GLU A 76 -17.97 17.64 18.40
CA GLU A 76 -19.08 17.10 19.21
C GLU A 76 -18.69 16.92 20.68
N ARG A 77 -17.41 16.61 20.95
CA ARG A 77 -16.89 16.36 22.31
C ARG A 77 -16.17 17.58 22.93
N THR A 78 -16.27 18.77 22.32
CA THR A 78 -15.59 20.00 22.75
C THR A 78 -15.80 20.33 24.23
N ASN A 79 -17.05 20.35 24.69
CA ASN A 79 -17.39 20.63 26.09
C ASN A 79 -16.74 19.65 27.08
N ILE A 80 -16.73 18.36 26.73
CA ILE A 80 -16.14 17.30 27.58
C ILE A 80 -14.62 17.48 27.67
N ILE A 81 -13.96 17.81 26.55
CA ILE A 81 -12.53 18.12 26.50
C ILE A 81 -12.22 19.33 27.39
N GLY A 82 -13.05 20.38 27.32
CA GLY A 82 -12.92 21.57 28.16
C GLY A 82 -12.96 21.27 29.65
N ILE A 83 -13.94 20.46 30.08
CA ILE A 83 -14.06 20.02 31.48
C ILE A 83 -12.84 19.19 31.90
N LYS A 84 -12.39 18.22 31.08
CA LYS A 84 -11.19 17.42 31.37
C LYS A 84 -9.95 18.32 31.56
N LYS A 85 -9.76 19.31 30.70
CA LYS A 85 -8.63 20.26 30.81
C LYS A 85 -8.74 21.18 32.02
N ALA A 86 -9.94 21.65 32.36
CA ALA A 86 -10.17 22.47 33.56
C ALA A 86 -9.86 21.71 34.86
N LEU A 87 -10.06 20.38 34.86
CA LEU A 87 -9.67 19.47 35.95
C LEU A 87 -8.17 19.11 35.96
N GLY A 88 -7.37 19.64 35.02
CA GLY A 88 -5.92 19.45 34.99
C GLY A 88 -5.43 18.34 34.04
N ALA A 89 -6.26 17.83 33.13
CA ALA A 89 -5.78 16.86 32.13
C ALA A 89 -4.68 17.47 31.24
N LYS A 90 -3.55 16.76 31.12
CA LYS A 90 -2.44 17.17 30.25
C LYS A 90 -2.86 17.08 28.78
N GLN A 91 -2.36 18.02 27.98
CA GLN A 91 -2.60 18.06 26.52
C GLN A 91 -2.23 16.72 25.84
N VAL A 92 -1.17 16.08 26.30
CA VAL A 92 -0.69 14.78 25.78
C VAL A 92 -1.72 13.66 26.00
N VAL A 93 -2.45 13.66 27.12
CA VAL A 93 -3.46 12.61 27.40
C VAL A 93 -4.62 12.71 26.42
N ILE A 94 -5.08 13.94 26.15
CA ILE A 94 -6.18 14.21 25.21
C ILE A 94 -5.73 13.90 23.78
N LEU A 95 -4.50 14.28 23.41
CA LEU A 95 -3.91 13.94 22.12
C LEU A 95 -3.91 12.43 21.89
N LEU A 96 -3.43 11.65 22.88
CA LEU A 96 -3.34 10.20 22.78
C LEU A 96 -4.72 9.53 22.74
N GLU A 97 -5.71 10.05 23.47
CA GLU A 97 -7.09 9.54 23.44
C GLU A 97 -7.66 9.53 22.01
N PHE A 98 -7.58 10.67 21.32
CA PHE A 98 -8.07 10.80 19.95
C PHE A 98 -7.18 10.06 18.93
N LEU A 99 -5.88 10.01 19.14
CA LEU A 99 -4.98 9.27 18.25
C LEU A 99 -5.21 7.76 18.33
N VAL A 100 -5.47 7.23 19.52
CA VAL A 100 -5.83 5.82 19.70
C VAL A 100 -7.20 5.55 19.09
N GLU A 101 -8.17 6.45 19.25
CA GLU A 101 -9.49 6.35 18.59
C GLU A 101 -9.34 6.31 17.06
N SER A 102 -8.50 7.19 16.47
CA SER A 102 -8.27 7.20 15.01
C SER A 102 -7.60 5.91 14.52
N VAL A 103 -6.60 5.41 15.24
CA VAL A 103 -5.92 4.16 14.90
C VAL A 103 -6.87 2.97 15.00
N ILE A 104 -7.70 2.88 16.05
CA ILE A 104 -8.68 1.80 16.19
C ILE A 104 -9.68 1.82 15.04
N LEU A 105 -10.19 3.00 14.65
CA LEU A 105 -11.09 3.12 13.49
C LEU A 105 -10.41 2.64 12.20
N CYS A 106 -9.14 3.01 11.97
CA CYS A 106 -8.38 2.53 10.82
C CYS A 106 -8.08 1.02 10.88
N LEU A 107 -7.83 0.46 12.06
CA LEU A 107 -7.62 -0.98 12.23
C LEU A 107 -8.90 -1.77 11.92
N ILE A 108 -10.04 -1.33 12.44
CA ILE A 108 -11.33 -1.97 12.16
C ILE A 108 -11.66 -1.87 10.67
N GLY A 109 -11.50 -0.68 10.08
CA GLY A 109 -11.71 -0.48 8.65
C GLY A 109 -10.75 -1.33 7.79
N GLY A 110 -9.48 -1.45 8.19
CA GLY A 110 -8.48 -2.27 7.51
C GLY A 110 -8.83 -3.77 7.56
N LEU A 111 -9.26 -4.29 8.71
CA LEU A 111 -9.70 -5.67 8.85
C LEU A 111 -10.94 -5.97 8.01
N LEU A 112 -11.93 -5.08 8.04
CA LEU A 112 -13.14 -5.20 7.21
C LEU A 112 -12.80 -5.14 5.72
N GLY A 113 -11.88 -4.25 5.33
CA GLY A 113 -11.39 -4.14 3.95
C GLY A 113 -10.68 -5.42 3.50
N LEU A 114 -9.80 -5.99 4.32
CA LEU A 114 -9.14 -7.26 4.03
C LEU A 114 -10.14 -8.42 3.90
N ALA A 115 -11.13 -8.49 4.78
CA ALA A 115 -12.19 -9.49 4.70
C ALA A 115 -13.01 -9.35 3.40
N LEU A 116 -13.34 -8.12 3.00
CA LEU A 116 -14.07 -7.84 1.76
C LEU A 116 -13.25 -8.24 0.52
N ILE A 117 -11.96 -7.89 0.50
CA ILE A 117 -11.04 -8.29 -0.59
C ILE A 117 -10.95 -9.81 -0.70
N TYR A 118 -10.86 -10.52 0.42
CA TYR A 118 -10.83 -11.98 0.43
C TYR A 118 -12.10 -12.60 -0.19
N LEU A 119 -13.28 -12.08 0.16
CA LEU A 119 -14.55 -12.52 -0.42
C LEU A 119 -14.63 -12.25 -1.93
N VAL A 120 -14.18 -11.07 -2.37
CA VAL A 120 -14.16 -10.70 -3.79
C VAL A 120 -13.22 -11.61 -4.57
N VAL A 121 -12.02 -11.88 -4.05
CA VAL A 121 -11.05 -12.78 -4.68
C VAL A 121 -11.61 -14.20 -4.81
N MET A 122 -12.24 -14.71 -3.76
CA MET A 122 -12.89 -16.04 -3.78
C MET A 122 -14.05 -16.11 -4.79
N GLY A 123 -14.79 -15.02 -4.99
CA GLY A 123 -15.83 -14.94 -6.02
C GLY A 123 -15.25 -14.90 -7.43
N LEU A 124 -14.25 -14.06 -7.68
CA LEU A 124 -13.63 -13.89 -8.99
C LEU A 124 -12.86 -15.13 -9.45
N SER A 125 -12.25 -15.89 -8.54
CA SER A 125 -11.51 -17.11 -8.90
C SER A 125 -12.40 -18.19 -9.56
N THR A 126 -13.73 -18.09 -9.43
CA THR A 126 -14.66 -19.02 -10.10
C THR A 126 -14.96 -18.62 -11.55
N VAL A 127 -14.74 -17.35 -11.91
CA VAL A 127 -15.15 -16.78 -13.20
C VAL A 127 -13.96 -16.60 -14.14
N ILE A 128 -12.78 -16.33 -13.60
CA ILE A 128 -11.62 -15.93 -14.39
C ILE A 128 -10.52 -17.01 -14.33
N PRO A 129 -9.88 -17.38 -15.45
CA PRO A 129 -8.89 -18.47 -15.50
C PRO A 129 -7.52 -18.10 -14.90
N PHE A 130 -7.45 -17.09 -14.03
CA PHE A 130 -6.21 -16.70 -13.33
C PHE A 130 -6.36 -16.85 -11.83
N ASP A 131 -5.33 -17.38 -11.18
CA ASP A 131 -5.26 -17.48 -9.73
C ASP A 131 -4.79 -16.16 -9.13
N ILE A 132 -5.65 -15.53 -8.33
CA ILE A 132 -5.29 -14.34 -7.54
C ILE A 132 -4.85 -14.80 -6.15
N TYR A 133 -3.59 -14.55 -5.81
CA TYR A 133 -3.06 -14.89 -4.49
C TYR A 133 -2.95 -13.65 -3.59
N LEU A 134 -3.59 -13.72 -2.42
CA LEU A 134 -3.37 -12.78 -1.32
C LEU A 134 -2.24 -13.32 -0.44
N SER A 135 -1.04 -12.76 -0.60
CA SER A 135 0.08 -13.11 0.27
C SER A 135 -0.10 -12.48 1.65
N MET A 136 0.11 -13.27 2.71
CA MET A 136 0.03 -12.81 4.10
C MET A 136 0.95 -11.61 4.36
N ASP A 137 2.11 -11.57 3.71
CA ASP A 137 3.06 -10.46 3.82
C ASP A 137 2.50 -9.13 3.27
N ASN A 138 1.68 -9.18 2.23
CA ASN A 138 1.01 -7.98 1.69
C ASN A 138 -0.12 -7.51 2.62
N ALA A 139 -0.84 -8.46 3.22
CA ALA A 139 -1.89 -8.14 4.20
C ALA A 139 -1.31 -7.44 5.44
N VAL A 140 -0.19 -7.96 5.99
CA VAL A 140 0.51 -7.36 7.13
C VAL A 140 1.04 -5.97 6.79
N ARG A 141 1.67 -5.80 5.61
CA ARG A 141 2.14 -4.48 5.16
C ARG A 141 0.98 -3.49 4.98
N GLY A 142 -0.15 -3.92 4.44
CA GLY A 142 -1.36 -3.10 4.33
C GLY A 142 -1.91 -2.69 5.70
N MET A 143 -1.87 -3.60 6.68
CA MET A 143 -2.30 -3.33 8.06
C MET A 143 -1.39 -2.32 8.77
N LEU A 144 -0.07 -2.45 8.60
CA LEU A 144 0.89 -1.48 9.13
C LEU A 144 0.68 -0.10 8.50
N LEU A 145 0.40 -0.08 7.19
CA LEU A 145 0.11 1.16 6.47
C LEU A 145 -1.18 1.82 6.97
N SER A 146 -2.23 1.06 7.28
CA SER A 146 -3.48 1.62 7.82
C SER A 146 -3.28 2.27 9.19
N VAL A 147 -2.43 1.70 10.05
CA VAL A 147 -2.03 2.33 11.32
C VAL A 147 -1.31 3.65 11.07
N ALA A 148 -0.34 3.68 10.15
CA ALA A 148 0.37 4.90 9.81
C ALA A 148 -0.58 5.99 9.28
N ILE A 149 -1.53 5.62 8.42
CA ILE A 149 -2.55 6.56 7.90
C ILE A 149 -3.46 7.05 9.02
N GLY A 150 -3.87 6.20 9.96
CA GLY A 150 -4.70 6.58 11.11
C GLY A 150 -4.00 7.57 12.05
N VAL A 151 -2.69 7.39 12.26
CA VAL A 151 -1.87 8.35 13.01
C VAL A 151 -1.77 9.67 12.26
N LEU A 152 -1.40 9.65 10.97
CA LEU A 152 -1.22 10.86 10.17
C LEU A 152 -2.50 11.68 10.01
N SER A 153 -3.63 11.02 9.73
CA SER A 153 -4.94 11.67 9.58
C SER A 153 -5.48 12.21 10.91
N GLY A 154 -5.31 11.45 12.01
CA GLY A 154 -5.82 11.82 13.32
C GLY A 154 -4.98 12.88 14.04
N PHE A 155 -3.71 13.04 13.67
CA PHE A 155 -2.78 13.92 14.40
C PHE A 155 -3.23 15.39 14.41
N ILE A 156 -3.59 15.95 13.25
CA ILE A 156 -3.99 17.36 13.13
C ILE A 156 -5.23 17.67 14.00
N PRO A 157 -6.37 16.97 13.87
CA PRO A 157 -7.54 17.25 14.69
C PRO A 157 -7.31 16.97 16.19
N ALA A 158 -6.59 15.88 16.52
CA ALA A 158 -6.26 15.56 17.92
C ALA A 158 -5.38 16.64 18.56
N TYR A 159 -4.44 17.22 17.80
CA TYR A 159 -3.60 18.31 18.26
C TYR A 159 -4.38 19.59 18.50
N GLN A 160 -5.33 19.91 17.62
CA GLN A 160 -6.24 21.05 17.83
C GLN A 160 -7.09 20.86 19.09
N ALA A 161 -7.65 19.67 19.30
CA ALA A 161 -8.38 19.31 20.52
C ALA A 161 -7.54 19.50 21.78
N ALA A 162 -6.31 18.99 21.77
CA ALA A 162 -5.39 19.05 22.90
C ALA A 162 -5.00 20.49 23.28
N ARG A 163 -5.01 21.43 22.33
CA ARG A 163 -4.63 22.84 22.55
C ARG A 163 -5.78 23.80 22.84
N MET A 164 -7.03 23.36 22.75
CA MET A 164 -8.20 24.22 22.97
C MET A 164 -8.25 24.83 24.38
N ASP A 165 -8.61 26.11 24.50
CA ASP A 165 -8.70 26.77 25.80
C ASP A 165 -9.90 26.26 26.61
N PRO A 166 -9.73 25.87 27.89
CA PRO A 166 -10.79 25.21 28.67
C PRO A 166 -12.05 26.06 28.82
N VAL A 167 -11.88 27.37 28.99
CA VAL A 167 -12.99 28.32 29.19
C VAL A 167 -13.82 28.47 27.91
N GLU A 168 -13.16 28.54 26.76
CA GLU A 168 -13.85 28.60 25.46
C GLU A 168 -14.51 27.27 25.13
N ALA A 169 -13.82 26.15 25.39
CA ALA A 169 -14.33 24.81 25.15
C ALA A 169 -15.60 24.47 25.94
N ILE A 170 -15.78 25.01 27.16
CA ILE A 170 -16.97 24.83 27.99
C ILE A 170 -18.13 25.74 27.55
N ARG A 171 -17.84 26.82 26.83
CA ARG A 171 -18.84 27.80 26.36
C ARG A 171 -19.41 27.48 24.98
N ALA A 172 -18.70 26.68 24.19
CA ALA A 172 -19.03 26.33 22.81
C ALA A 172 -19.98 25.12 22.74
#